data_AF-A0A0Q8VQQ0-F1
#
_entry.id   AF-A0A0Q8VQQ0-F1
#
_cell.length_a   1.000
_cell.length_b   1.000
_cell.length_c   1.000
_cell.angle_alpha   90.00
_cell.angle_beta   90.00
_cell.angle_gamma   90.00
#
_symmetry.space_group_name_H-M   'P 1'
#
loop_
_entity.id
_entity.type
_entity.pdbx_description
1 polymer ?
#
loop_
_entity_poly.entity_id
_entity_poly.type
_entity_poly.pdbx_seq_one_letter_code
_entity_poly.pdbx_strand_id
1 'polypeptide(L)' 'MVRRTPHLSEMDYLRLIELLAHEVVEVAAEQDWLSFGDDGNSDPSPLHRAVDALATELRMVHHDGDSCLEHE' A
#
# COMPACT_ATOMS: atom_id res chain seq x y z
N MET A 1 9.07 32.81 3.22
CA MET A 1 7.63 32.49 3.09
C MET A 1 7.43 31.12 3.76
N VAL A 2 6.94 31.08 5.00
CA VAL A 2 6.72 29.81 5.70
C VAL A 2 5.46 29.19 5.11
N ARG A 3 5.57 28.06 4.42
CA ARG A 3 4.41 27.26 4.04
C ARG A 3 3.83 26.71 5.33
N ARG A 4 2.72 27.28 5.81
CA ARG A 4 1.89 26.61 6.81
C ARG A 4 1.24 25.44 6.09
N THR A 5 1.69 24.23 6.37
CA THR A 5 0.89 23.04 6.05
C THR A 5 -0.45 23.20 6.76
N PRO A 6 -1.58 23.06 6.07
CA PRO A 6 -2.88 23.05 6.73
C PRO A 6 -2.84 21.95 7.80
N HIS A 7 -3.29 22.28 9.01
CA HIS A 7 -3.43 21.28 10.07
C HIS A 7 -4.61 20.40 9.66
N LEU A 8 -4.30 19.24 9.09
CA LEU A 8 -5.29 18.23 8.73
C LEU A 8 -6.00 17.76 10.00
N SER A 9 -7.28 17.46 9.90
CA SER A 9 -7.97 16.72 10.96
C SER A 9 -7.46 15.29 11.01
N GLU A 10 -7.73 14.58 12.11
CA GLU A 10 -7.42 13.15 12.22
C GLU A 10 -8.06 12.35 11.07
N MET A 11 -9.31 12.66 10.73
CA MET A 11 -10.01 12.02 9.61
C MET A 11 -9.34 12.30 8.26
N ASP A 12 -8.81 13.50 8.05
CA ASP A 12 -8.09 13.83 6.82
C ASP A 12 -6.77 13.06 6.73
N TYR A 13 -6.08 12.84 7.86
CA TYR A 13 -4.89 12.01 7.90
C TYR A 13 -5.20 10.54 7.59
N LEU A 14 -6.28 10.00 8.17
CA LEU A 14 -6.71 8.62 7.89
C LEU A 14 -7.08 8.45 6.41
N ARG A 15 -7.81 9.41 5.84
CA ARG A 15 -8.14 9.41 4.41
C ARG A 15 -6.90 9.54 3.53
N LEU A 16 -5.92 10.33 3.94
CA LEU A 16 -4.66 10.45 3.20
C LEU A 16 -3.87 9.13 3.23
N ILE A 17 -3.83 8.45 4.38
CA ILE A 17 -3.18 7.14 4.50
C ILE A 17 -3.86 6.13 3.58
N GLU A 18 -5.19 6.08 3.56
CA GLU A 18 -5.97 5.22 2.66
C GLU A 18 -5.62 5.47 1.18
N LEU A 19 -5.61 6.73 0.76
CA LEU A 19 -5.28 7.09 -0.62
C LEU A 19 -3.85 6.69 -1.01
N LEU A 20 -2.87 6.94 -0.12
CA LEU A 20 -1.47 6.59 -0.37
C LEU A 20 -1.28 5.06 -0.40
N ALA A 21 -1.98 4.31 0.46
CA ALA A 21 -1.95 2.86 0.46
C ALA A 21 -2.48 2.30 -0.87
N HIS A 22 -3.61 2.82 -1.37
CA HIS A 22 -4.13 2.46 -2.68
C HIS A 22 -3.14 2.81 -3.80
N GLU A 23 -2.55 4.00 -3.79
CA GLU A 23 -1.59 4.43 -4.82
C GLU A 23 -0.36 3.53 -4.86
N VAL A 24 0.18 3.09 -3.70
CA VAL A 24 1.28 2.13 -3.66
C VAL A 24 0.92 0.82 -4.37
N VAL A 25 -0.28 0.29 -4.11
CA VAL A 25 -0.75 -0.97 -4.70
C VAL A 25 -0.97 -0.81 -6.21
N GLU A 26 -1.62 0.26 -6.64
CA GLU A 26 -1.90 0.53 -8.06
C GLU A 26 -0.61 0.73 -8.85
N VAL A 27 0.29 1.59 -8.38
CA VAL A 27 1.56 1.87 -9.07
C VAL A 27 2.45 0.63 -9.10
N ALA A 28 2.51 -0.16 -8.03
CA ALA A 28 3.27 -1.41 -8.03
C ALA A 28 2.74 -2.40 -9.09
N ALA A 29 1.42 -2.49 -9.26
CA ALA A 29 0.80 -3.32 -10.29
C ALA A 29 1.06 -2.79 -11.70
N GLU A 30 0.96 -1.48 -11.93
CA GLU A 30 1.20 -0.86 -13.24
C GLU A 30 2.65 -1.00 -13.73
N GLN A 31 3.60 -1.07 -12.80
CA GLN A 31 5.03 -1.21 -13.11
C GLN A 31 5.49 -2.68 -13.20
N ASP A 32 4.58 -3.65 -13.11
CA ASP A 32 4.89 -5.08 -13.00
C ASP A 32 5.80 -5.41 -11.79
N TRP A 33 5.74 -4.61 -10.72
CA TRP A 33 6.51 -4.84 -9.49
C TRP A 33 5.73 -5.66 -8.47
N LEU A 34 4.40 -5.74 -8.59
CA LEU A 34 3.55 -6.58 -7.77
C LEU A 34 3.47 -7.99 -8.38
N SER A 35 4.09 -8.97 -7.72
CA SER A 35 4.10 -10.38 -8.11
C SER A 35 3.46 -11.25 -7.03
N PHE A 36 2.94 -12.41 -7.42
CA PHE A 36 2.31 -13.35 -6.48
C PHE A 36 3.26 -14.50 -6.15
N GLY A 37 3.38 -14.84 -4.86
CA GLY A 37 4.17 -16.00 -4.41
C GLY A 37 5.69 -15.76 -4.44
N ASP A 38 6.46 -16.82 -4.70
CA ASP A 38 7.93 -16.80 -4.61
C ASP A 38 8.61 -15.92 -5.68
N ASP A 39 7.87 -15.52 -6.72
CA ASP A 39 8.39 -14.72 -7.83
C ASP A 39 8.75 -13.30 -7.38
N GLY A 40 7.97 -12.69 -6.47
CA GLY A 40 8.24 -11.36 -5.92
C GLY A 40 9.54 -11.28 -5.12
N ASN A 41 9.89 -12.36 -4.40
CA ASN A 41 11.15 -12.45 -3.65
C ASN A 41 12.39 -12.60 -4.53
N SER A 42 12.20 -12.92 -5.81
CA SER A 42 13.28 -13.18 -6.77
C SER A 42 13.66 -11.95 -7.62
N ASP A 43 12.94 -10.83 -7.48
CA ASP A 43 13.27 -9.59 -8.21
C ASP A 43 14.70 -9.11 -7.83
N PRO A 44 15.57 -8.78 -8.80
CA PRO A 44 16.94 -8.35 -8.52
C PRO A 44 17.03 -7.02 -7.75
N SER A 45 16.03 -6.16 -7.84
CA SER A 45 15.93 -4.85 -7.19
C SER A 45 15.43 -4.97 -5.76
N PRO A 46 16.24 -4.60 -4.74
CA PRO A 46 15.78 -4.58 -3.35
C PRO A 46 14.59 -3.65 -3.11
N LEU A 47 14.46 -2.58 -3.91
CA LEU A 47 13.34 -1.66 -3.82
C LEU A 47 12.06 -2.32 -4.32
N HIS A 48 12.11 -3.03 -5.45
CA HIS A 48 10.91 -3.70 -5.98
C HIS A 48 10.42 -4.77 -5.01
N ARG A 49 11.32 -5.58 -4.45
CA ARG A 49 10.96 -6.57 -3.41
C ARG A 49 10.30 -5.92 -2.20
N ALA A 50 10.77 -4.74 -1.77
CA ALA A 50 10.17 -4.02 -0.65
C ALA A 50 8.78 -3.45 -1.00
N VAL A 51 8.62 -2.92 -2.21
CA VAL A 51 7.34 -2.39 -2.71
C VAL A 51 6.32 -3.53 -2.91
N ASP A 52 6.75 -4.66 -3.47
CA ASP A 52 5.95 -5.87 -3.64
C ASP A 52 5.44 -6.40 -2.30
N ALA A 53 6.33 -6.54 -1.32
CA ALA A 53 5.95 -6.97 0.04
C ALA A 53 4.94 -6.00 0.67
N LEU A 54 5.18 -4.69 0.57
CA LEU A 54 4.25 -3.69 1.12
C LEU A 54 2.89 -3.72 0.40
N ALA A 55 2.87 -3.78 -0.93
CA ALA A 55 1.65 -3.82 -1.71
C ALA A 55 0.87 -5.11 -1.48
N THR A 56 1.56 -6.24 -1.28
CA THR A 56 0.95 -7.52 -0.89
C THR A 56 0.29 -7.41 0.47
N GLU A 57 0.98 -6.88 1.49
CA GLU A 57 0.41 -6.68 2.83
C GLU A 57 -0.83 -5.77 2.76
N LEU A 58 -0.73 -4.62 2.08
CA LEU A 58 -1.84 -3.67 1.95
C LEU A 58 -3.07 -4.24 1.23
N ARG A 59 -2.87 -5.16 0.28
CA ARG A 59 -3.95 -5.69 -0.58
C ARG A 59 -4.53 -7.00 -0.08
N MET A 60 -3.71 -7.86 0.51
CA MET A 60 -4.04 -9.26 0.77
C MET A 60 -4.19 -9.58 2.25
N VAL A 61 -3.62 -8.76 3.15
CA VAL A 61 -3.75 -9.00 4.58
C VAL A 61 -4.99 -8.27 5.09
N HIS A 62 -5.90 -9.07 5.63
CA HIS A 62 -7.10 -8.57 6.29
C HIS A 62 -6.86 -8.44 7.80
N HIS A 63 -7.40 -7.37 8.37
CA HIS A 63 -7.36 -7.13 9.81
C HIS A 63 -8.76 -7.07 10.39
N ASP A 64 -8.92 -7.55 11.62
CA ASP A 64 -10.19 -7.48 12.33
C ASP A 64 -10.72 -6.04 12.35
N GLY A 65 -11.89 -5.83 11.75
CA GLY A 65 -12.54 -4.52 11.66
C GLY A 65 -12.16 -3.67 10.44
N ASP A 66 -11.39 -4.19 9.48
CA ASP A 66 -11.10 -3.53 8.20
C ASP A 66 -12.29 -3.50 7.22
N SER A 67 -13.44 -4.04 7.63
CA SER A 67 -14.69 -4.12 6.85
C SER A 67 -14.59 -4.94 5.55
N CYS A 68 -13.52 -5.72 5.36
CA CYS A 68 -13.47 -6.71 4.29
C CYS A 68 -14.39 -7.89 4.61
N LEU A 69 -14.99 -8.46 3.57
CA LEU A 69 -15.74 -9.72 3.72
C LEU A 69 -14.73 -10.81 4.08
N GLU A 70 -14.98 -11.55 5.17
CA GLU A 70 -14.24 -12.77 5.46
C GLU A 70 -14.25 -13.65 4.20
N HIS A 71 -13.08 -13.92 3.63
CA HIS A 71 -12.95 -14.89 2.54
C HIS A 71 -13.08 -16.29 3.16
N GLU A 72 -14.12 -17.05 2.74
CA GLU A 72 -14.33 -18.47 3.10
C GLU A 72 -13.19 -19.39 2.66
#